data_AF-A0A316LGK9-F1
#
_entry.id   AF-A0A316LGK9-F1
#
_cell.length_a   1.000
_cell.length_b   1.000
_cell.length_c   1.000
_cell.angle_alpha   90.00
_cell.angle_beta   90.00
_cell.angle_gamma   90.00
#
_symmetry.space_group_name_H-M   'P 1'
#
loop_
_entity.id
_entity.type
_entity.pdbx_description
1 polymer ?
#
loop_
_entity_poly.entity_id
_entity_poly.type
_entity_poly.pdbx_seq_one_letter_code
_entity_poly.pdbx_strand_id
1 'polypeptide(L)'
;MKKILKVALICLVVVLAGVFIWYKIKPSNDTKKLYMSCGNKSDNYNVLTGYELSFDKNDACKTDFEVMNVDNTYLKLRANKYFYSLDGNGKINEAKVSQDIFVLANEELVLYGIDKKTKYIFEYK
;
A
#
# COMPACT_ATOMS: atom_id res chain seq x y z
N MET A 1 30.70 -35.16 -29.65
CA MET A 1 30.12 -33.81 -29.58
C MET A 1 28.60 -33.76 -29.33
N LYS A 2 27.74 -34.52 -30.06
CA LYS A 2 26.27 -34.45 -29.89
C LYS A 2 25.73 -34.81 -28.49
N LYS A 3 26.38 -35.74 -27.75
CA LYS A 3 25.96 -36.11 -26.39
C LYS A 3 26.22 -35.00 -25.36
N ILE A 4 27.38 -34.34 -25.44
CA ILE A 4 27.76 -33.24 -24.56
C ILE A 4 26.84 -32.04 -24.78
N LEU A 5 26.50 -31.74 -26.04
CA LEU A 5 25.58 -30.66 -26.40
C LEU A 5 24.17 -30.88 -25.82
N LYS A 6 23.66 -32.12 -25.85
CA LYS A 6 22.36 -32.45 -25.25
C LYS A 6 22.35 -32.26 -23.73
N VAL A 7 23.43 -32.68 -23.05
CA VAL A 7 23.55 -32.51 -21.59
C VAL A 7 23.61 -31.04 -21.22
N ALA A 8 24.40 -30.23 -21.96
CA ALA A 8 24.47 -28.79 -21.75
C ALA A 8 23.11 -28.10 -21.95
N LEU A 9 22.32 -28.54 -22.93
CA LEU A 9 20.98 -27.99 -23.19
C LEU A 9 20.00 -28.28 -22.04
N ILE A 10 20.05 -29.50 -21.48
CA ILE A 10 19.20 -29.88 -20.34
C ILE A 10 19.57 -29.05 -19.11
N CYS A 11 20.87 -28.88 -18.82
CA CYS A 11 21.33 -28.02 -17.74
C CYS A 11 20.84 -26.58 -17.91
N LEU A 12 20.91 -26.04 -19.13
CA LEU A 12 20.43 -24.68 -19.42
C LEU A 12 18.93 -24.53 -19.12
N VAL A 13 18.11 -25.49 -19.54
CA VAL A 13 16.66 -25.47 -19.29
C VAL A 13 16.34 -25.53 -17.80
N VAL A 14 17.05 -26.37 -17.03
CA VAL A 14 16.86 -26.48 -15.58
C VAL A 14 17.23 -25.16 -14.88
N VAL A 15 18.34 -24.52 -15.28
CA VAL A 15 18.75 -23.23 -14.72
C VAL A 15 17.73 -22.14 -15.05
N LEU A 16 17.26 -22.08 -16.30
CA LEU A 16 16.26 -21.09 -16.72
C LEU A 16 14.92 -21.29 -15.99
N ALA A 17 14.47 -22.54 -15.80
CA ALA A 17 13.28 -22.84 -15.03
C ALA A 17 13.43 -22.44 -13.55
N GLY A 18 14.59 -22.72 -12.94
CA GLY A 18 14.89 -22.32 -11.56
C GLY A 18 14.87 -20.80 -11.38
N VAL A 19 15.48 -20.04 -12.29
CA VAL A 19 15.48 -18.57 -12.27
C VAL A 19 14.06 -18.01 -12.47
N PHE A 20 13.27 -18.61 -13.35
CA PHE A 20 11.90 -18.18 -13.61
C PHE A 20 10.99 -18.35 -12.38
N ILE A 21 11.11 -19.48 -11.70
CA ILE A 21 10.39 -19.75 -10.44
C ILE A 21 10.85 -18.76 -9.35
N TRP A 22 12.16 -18.50 -9.23
CA TRP A 22 12.69 -17.56 -8.25
C TRP A 22 12.23 -16.12 -8.47
N TYR A 23 12.12 -15.67 -9.73
CA TYR A 23 11.56 -14.34 -10.05
C TYR A 23 10.06 -14.22 -9.74
N LYS A 24 9.30 -15.30 -9.87
CA LYS A 24 7.86 -15.35 -9.56
C LYS A 24 7.59 -15.42 -8.05
N ILE A 25 8.47 -16.09 -7.31
CA ILE A 25 8.36 -16.28 -5.85
C ILE A 25 9.34 -15.34 -5.14
N LYS A 26 9.37 -14.06 -5.52
CA LYS A 26 9.89 -13.07 -4.59
C LYS A 26 8.99 -13.12 -3.36
N PRO A 27 9.52 -13.39 -2.14
CA PRO A 27 8.70 -13.26 -0.95
C PRO A 27 8.18 -11.82 -0.94
N SER A 28 6.86 -11.69 -1.01
CA SER A 28 6.19 -10.47 -0.57
C SER A 28 6.75 -10.18 0.81
N ASN A 29 7.31 -9.00 0.99
CA ASN A 29 7.82 -8.66 2.30
C ASN A 29 6.60 -8.36 3.17
N ASP A 30 6.02 -9.42 3.76
CA ASP A 30 4.80 -9.41 4.57
C ASP A 30 4.94 -8.61 5.89
N THR A 31 6.02 -7.85 6.02
CA THR A 31 6.31 -6.97 7.15
C THR A 31 5.84 -5.53 6.94
N LYS A 32 5.31 -5.18 5.75
CA LYS A 32 4.88 -3.82 5.50
C LYS A 32 3.68 -3.43 6.36
N LYS A 33 3.81 -2.31 7.05
CA LYS A 33 2.81 -1.77 7.97
C LYS A 33 2.29 -0.44 7.44
N LEU A 34 0.99 -0.23 7.64
CA LEU A 34 0.39 1.08 7.51
C LEU A 34 0.53 1.80 8.85
N TYR A 35 1.20 2.94 8.83
CA TYR A 35 1.20 3.89 9.93
C TYR A 35 0.21 5.00 9.57
N MET A 36 -0.64 5.34 10.52
CA MET A 36 -1.65 6.37 10.31
C MET A 36 -1.70 7.29 11.51
N SER A 37 -1.77 8.60 11.24
CA SER A 37 -1.94 9.60 12.29
C SER A 37 -3.02 10.62 11.93
N CYS A 38 -3.66 11.15 12.97
CA CYS A 38 -4.67 12.20 12.93
C CYS A 38 -4.52 13.06 14.19
N GLY A 39 -4.12 14.32 14.01
CA GLY A 39 -3.75 15.19 15.14
C GLY A 39 -2.60 14.61 15.98
N ASN A 40 -2.80 14.48 17.30
CA ASN A 40 -1.80 13.96 18.24
C ASN A 40 -1.86 12.43 18.41
N LYS A 41 -2.61 11.72 17.56
CA LYS A 41 -2.80 10.27 17.66
C LYS A 41 -2.16 9.59 16.46
N SER A 42 -1.50 8.47 16.73
CA SER A 42 -0.91 7.61 15.71
C SER A 42 -1.15 6.16 16.11
N ASP A 43 -1.47 5.32 15.13
CA ASP A 43 -1.53 3.88 15.27
C ASP A 43 -0.85 3.22 14.06
N ASN A 44 -0.53 1.93 14.20
CA ASN A 44 0.03 1.13 13.13
C ASN A 44 -0.80 -0.14 12.92
N TYR A 45 -0.84 -0.60 11.68
CA TYR A 45 -1.68 -1.69 11.23
C TYR A 45 -0.86 -2.64 10.38
N ASN A 46 -1.03 -3.94 10.63
CA ASN A 46 -0.66 -4.94 9.66
C ASN A 46 -1.72 -4.92 8.56
N VAL A 47 -1.29 -4.81 7.31
CA VAL A 47 -2.20 -4.69 6.17
C VAL A 47 -2.23 -5.98 5.38
N LEU A 48 -3.42 -6.53 5.21
CA LEU A 48 -3.68 -7.74 4.43
C LEU A 48 -4.90 -7.47 3.56
N THR A 49 -4.85 -7.85 2.29
CA THR A 49 -5.97 -7.64 1.36
C THR A 49 -7.25 -8.30 1.89
N GLY A 50 -8.36 -7.55 1.84
CA GLY A 50 -9.68 -7.98 2.34
C GLY A 50 -9.90 -7.77 3.83
N TYR A 51 -8.93 -7.22 4.56
CA TYR A 51 -9.10 -6.89 5.98
C TYR A 51 -9.76 -5.52 6.14
N GLU A 52 -10.54 -5.38 7.20
CA GLU A 52 -11.05 -4.09 7.66
C GLU A 52 -10.15 -3.54 8.77
N LEU A 53 -9.90 -2.24 8.73
CA LEU A 53 -9.10 -1.49 9.69
C LEU A 53 -9.95 -0.35 10.24
N SER A 54 -10.06 -0.26 11.56
CA SER A 54 -10.70 0.87 12.23
C SER A 54 -9.65 1.73 12.92
N PHE A 55 -9.66 3.02 12.61
CA PHE A 55 -8.88 4.03 13.31
C PHE A 55 -9.79 4.78 14.25
N ASP A 56 -9.84 4.32 15.49
CA ASP A 56 -10.86 4.73 16.45
C ASP A 56 -10.25 5.08 17.80
N LYS A 57 -10.11 6.38 18.08
CA LYS A 57 -9.87 6.90 19.44
C LYS A 57 -10.56 8.26 19.74
N ASN A 58 -11.37 8.81 18.82
CA ASN A 58 -12.20 10.04 18.96
C ASN A 58 -13.13 10.23 17.74
N ASP A 59 -14.32 10.83 17.91
CA ASP A 59 -15.34 11.00 16.85
C ASP A 59 -14.81 11.64 15.55
N ALA A 60 -13.97 12.68 15.64
CA ALA A 60 -13.50 13.41 14.45
C ALA A 60 -12.54 12.58 13.57
N CYS A 61 -11.71 11.74 14.18
CA CYS A 61 -10.73 10.90 13.48
C CYS A 61 -11.28 9.51 13.13
N LYS A 62 -12.43 9.13 13.70
CA LYS A 62 -13.02 7.81 13.52
C LYS A 62 -13.23 7.49 12.05
N THR A 63 -12.54 6.47 11.56
CA THR A 63 -12.59 6.06 10.16
C THR A 63 -12.39 4.57 10.06
N ASP A 64 -13.24 3.93 9.26
CA ASP A 64 -13.07 2.53 8.90
C ASP A 64 -12.56 2.44 7.47
N PHE A 65 -11.67 1.49 7.22
CA PHE A 65 -11.01 1.27 5.94
C PHE A 65 -11.09 -0.20 5.56
N GLU A 66 -11.42 -0.47 4.31
CA GLU A 66 -11.26 -1.76 3.67
C GLU A 66 -9.91 -1.79 2.93
N VAL A 67 -9.07 -2.79 3.20
CA VAL A 67 -7.81 -2.99 2.49
C VAL A 67 -8.08 -3.64 1.14
N MET A 68 -8.16 -2.82 0.09
CA MET A 68 -8.49 -3.27 -1.27
C MET A 68 -7.34 -4.00 -1.95
N ASN A 69 -6.09 -3.56 -1.72
CA ASN A 69 -4.91 -4.19 -2.30
C ASN A 69 -3.65 -3.84 -1.49
N VAL A 70 -2.76 -4.82 -1.33
CA VAL A 70 -1.45 -4.67 -0.69
C VAL A 70 -0.39 -5.13 -1.70
N ASP A 71 0.47 -4.21 -2.13
CA ASP A 71 1.60 -4.47 -3.02
C ASP A 71 2.89 -3.99 -2.36
N ASN A 72 4.06 -4.49 -2.77
CA ASN A 72 5.34 -3.99 -2.27
C ASN A 72 5.56 -2.48 -2.54
N THR A 73 4.87 -1.91 -3.53
CA THR A 73 5.05 -0.52 -3.96
C THR A 73 3.93 0.41 -3.52
N TYR A 74 2.75 -0.11 -3.18
CA TYR A 74 1.63 0.70 -2.74
C TYR A 74 0.62 -0.09 -1.92
N LEU A 75 -0.17 0.63 -1.15
CA LEU A 75 -1.35 0.15 -0.45
C LEU A 75 -2.57 0.89 -0.97
N LYS A 76 -3.60 0.14 -1.36
CA LYS A 76 -4.91 0.69 -1.72
C LYS A 76 -5.90 0.42 -0.60
N LEU A 77 -6.49 1.48 -0.05
CA LEU A 77 -7.56 1.43 0.94
C LEU A 77 -8.84 2.03 0.36
N ARG A 78 -9.99 1.63 0.89
CA ARG A 78 -11.26 2.31 0.70
C ARG A 78 -11.82 2.71 2.06
N ALA A 79 -11.98 4.00 2.28
CA ALA A 79 -12.54 4.50 3.51
C ALA A 79 -14.07 4.59 3.49
N ASN A 80 -14.69 4.51 4.66
CA ASN A 80 -16.12 4.75 4.84
C ASN A 80 -16.54 6.23 4.64
N LYS A 81 -15.58 7.15 4.45
CA LYS A 81 -15.81 8.58 4.22
C LYS A 81 -14.86 9.15 3.17
N TYR A 82 -15.19 10.33 2.63
CA TYR A 82 -14.38 10.99 1.61
C TYR A 82 -13.25 11.84 2.20
N PHE A 83 -12.17 11.93 1.43
CA PHE A 83 -10.99 12.71 1.74
C PHE A 83 -10.61 13.62 0.57
N TYR A 84 -10.14 14.82 0.90
CA TYR A 84 -9.48 15.71 -0.05
C TYR A 84 -7.97 15.47 -0.07
N SER A 85 -7.38 15.47 -1.27
CA SER A 85 -5.94 15.51 -1.44
C SER A 85 -5.42 16.96 -1.50
N LEU A 86 -4.11 17.13 -1.34
CA LEU A 86 -3.45 18.41 -1.60
C LEU A 86 -3.15 18.61 -3.10
N ASP A 87 -3.12 19.87 -3.53
CA ASP A 87 -2.64 20.30 -4.85
C ASP A 87 -1.10 20.43 -4.86
N GLY A 88 -0.54 20.81 -6.02
CA GLY A 88 0.91 21.00 -6.18
C GLY A 88 1.49 22.16 -5.35
N ASN A 89 0.65 22.99 -4.73
CA ASN A 89 1.05 24.09 -3.85
C ASN A 89 0.80 23.76 -2.37
N GLY A 90 0.43 22.52 -2.04
CA GLY A 90 0.15 22.09 -0.66
C GLY A 90 -1.18 22.60 -0.10
N LYS A 91 -2.11 23.09 -0.94
CA LYS A 91 -3.46 23.50 -0.53
C LYS A 91 -4.47 22.38 -0.77
N ILE A 92 -5.58 22.38 -0.04
CA ILE A 92 -6.67 21.42 -0.25
C ILE A 92 -7.20 21.56 -1.69
N ASN A 93 -7.14 20.47 -2.45
CA ASN A 93 -7.68 20.42 -3.80
C ASN A 93 -9.16 20.01 -3.74
N GLU A 94 -10.05 20.99 -3.79
CA GLU A 94 -11.50 20.75 -3.70
C GLU A 94 -12.06 19.92 -4.86
N ALA A 95 -11.38 19.89 -6.00
CA ALA A 95 -11.77 19.07 -7.15
C ALA A 95 -11.36 17.59 -7.00
N LYS A 96 -10.48 17.26 -6.06
CA LYS A 96 -9.93 15.91 -5.89
C LYS A 96 -10.32 15.33 -4.53
N VAL A 97 -11.52 14.76 -4.51
CA VAL A 97 -12.16 14.12 -3.36
C VAL A 97 -12.41 12.64 -3.66
N SER A 98 -12.09 11.74 -2.73
CA SER A 98 -12.19 10.29 -2.95
C SER A 98 -12.34 9.52 -1.64
N GLN A 99 -13.03 8.37 -1.69
CA GLN A 99 -13.01 7.34 -0.65
C GLN A 99 -11.84 6.35 -0.85
N ASP A 100 -11.42 6.15 -2.11
CA ASP A 100 -10.26 5.32 -2.44
C ASP A 100 -8.98 6.12 -2.14
N ILE A 101 -8.10 5.51 -1.36
CA ILE A 101 -6.82 6.07 -0.89
C ILE A 101 -5.68 5.19 -1.41
N PHE A 102 -4.66 5.82 -2.00
CA PHE A 102 -3.49 5.15 -2.53
C PHE A 102 -2.24 5.68 -1.81
N VAL A 103 -1.63 4.84 -0.98
CA VAL A 103 -0.43 5.17 -0.22
C VAL A 103 0.76 4.51 -0.90
N LEU A 104 1.69 5.31 -1.43
CA LEU A 104 2.92 4.80 -2.02
C LEU A 104 3.88 4.34 -0.92
N ALA A 105 4.61 3.27 -1.19
CA ALA A 105 5.57 2.72 -0.24
C ALA A 105 6.71 3.72 0.02
N ASN A 106 7.05 3.89 1.30
CA ASN A 106 8.07 4.82 1.79
C ASN A 106 7.77 6.30 1.53
N GLU A 107 6.55 6.65 1.16
CA GLU A 107 6.10 8.04 1.00
C GLU A 107 5.03 8.40 2.04
N GLU A 108 5.01 9.66 2.42
CA GLU A 108 3.97 10.24 3.27
C GLU A 108 2.82 10.73 2.38
N LEU A 109 1.62 10.21 2.62
CA LEU A 109 0.40 10.73 2.02
C LEU A 109 -0.36 11.56 3.06
N VAL A 110 -0.64 12.82 2.71
CA VAL A 110 -1.47 13.72 3.52
C VAL A 110 -2.83 13.91 2.88
N LEU A 111 -3.88 13.64 3.66
CA LEU A 111 -5.28 13.85 3.26
C LEU A 111 -6.04 14.66 4.31
N TYR A 112 -7.12 15.30 3.89
CA TYR A 112 -8.02 16.04 4.76
C TYR A 112 -9.43 15.45 4.72
N GLY A 113 -10.10 15.38 5.87
CA GLY A 113 -11.51 14.99 5.91
C GLY A 113 -12.43 15.99 5.20
N ILE A 114 -13.70 15.64 5.02
CA ILE A 114 -14.71 16.52 4.40
C ILE A 114 -14.82 17.88 5.11
N ASP A 115 -14.56 17.93 6.42
CA ASP A 115 -14.54 19.16 7.21
C ASP A 115 -13.44 20.16 6.83
N LYS A 116 -12.50 19.77 5.95
CA LYS A 116 -11.33 20.54 5.50
C LYS A 116 -10.39 20.96 6.63
N LYS A 117 -10.52 20.36 7.82
CA LYS A 117 -9.77 20.71 9.04
C LYS A 117 -9.01 19.51 9.58
N THR A 118 -9.64 18.35 9.59
CA THR A 118 -9.06 17.12 10.14
C THR A 118 -8.03 16.58 9.17
N LYS A 119 -6.75 16.68 9.54
CA LYS A 119 -5.60 16.18 8.78
C LYS A 119 -5.31 14.72 9.13
N TYR A 120 -5.12 13.91 8.11
CA TYR A 120 -4.68 12.52 8.20
C TYR A 120 -3.35 12.37 7.48
N ILE A 121 -2.46 11.59 8.08
CA ILE A 121 -1.16 11.25 7.50
C ILE A 121 -1.08 9.73 7.44
N PHE A 122 -0.73 9.22 6.27
CA PHE A 122 -0.58 7.79 6.00
C PHE A 122 0.84 7.53 5.53
N GLU A 123 1.48 6.51 6.09
CA GLU A 123 2.79 6.03 5.63
C GLU A 123 2.73 4.52 5.51
N TYR A 124 3.21 4.00 4.38
CA TYR A 124 3.26 2.56 4.14
C TYR A 124 4.71 2.11 4.05
N LYS A 125 5.19 1.38 5.06
CA LYS A 125 6.61 1.00 5.22
C LYS A 125 6.75 -0.49 5.41
#